data_AF-A0A6N2EI44-F1
#
_entry.id   AF-A0A6N2EI44-F1
#
_cell.length_a   1.000
_cell.length_b   1.000
_cell.length_c   1.000
_cell.angle_alpha   90.00
_cell.angle_beta   90.00
_cell.angle_gamma   90.00
#
_symmetry.space_group_name_H-M   'P 1'
#
loop_
_entity.id
_entity.type
_entity.pdbx_description
1 polymer ?
#
loop_
_entity_poly.entity_id
_entity_poly.type
_entity_poly.pdbx_seq_one_letter_code
_entity_poly.pdbx_strand_id
1 'polypeptide(L)' 'MSVSISTLYRWRTQGLLVPGEDWYRKFPSARSPILYNVENVQRRIAALSARSAQELDAVPG' A
#
# COMPACT_ATOMS: atom_id res chain seq x y z
N MET A 1 -5.63 12.84 -4.71
CA MET A 1 -4.30 12.48 -5.22
C MET A 1 -4.46 11.30 -6.17
N SER A 2 -3.86 11.37 -7.37
CA SER A 2 -3.83 10.22 -8.29
C SER A 2 -2.56 9.41 -8.02
N VAL A 3 -2.68 8.11 -7.74
CA VAL A 3 -1.54 7.21 -7.50
C VAL A 3 -1.25 6.45 -8.79
N SER A 4 0.00 6.45 -9.24
CA SER A 4 0.40 5.72 -10.45
C SER A 4 0.40 4.20 -10.23
N ILE A 5 0.16 3.43 -11.30
CA ILE A 5 0.23 1.95 -11.26
C ILE A 5 1.63 1.49 -10.81
N SER A 6 2.68 2.18 -11.25
CA SER A 6 4.06 1.88 -10.85
C SER A 6 4.28 2.04 -9.35
N THR A 7 3.65 3.05 -8.74
CA THR A 7 3.69 3.26 -7.28
C THR A 7 2.97 2.14 -6.54
N LEU A 8 1.76 1.77 -6.97
CA LEU A 8 1.00 0.65 -6.39
C LEU A 8 1.78 -0.67 -6.48
N TYR A 9 2.41 -0.92 -7.63
CA TYR A 9 3.27 -2.09 -7.82
C TYR A 9 4.41 -2.12 -6.79
N ARG A 10 5.14 -1.01 -6.61
CA ARG A 10 6.24 -0.93 -5.66
C ARG A 10 5.78 -1.20 -4.23
N TRP A 11 4.75 -0.51 -3.77
CA TRP A 11 4.20 -0.71 -2.41
C TRP A 11 3.77 -2.15 -2.16
N ARG A 12 3.13 -2.78 -3.16
CA ARG A 12 2.77 -4.20 -3.10
C ARG A 12 3.99 -5.11 -2.98
N THR A 13 5.01 -4.91 -3.83
CA THR A 13 6.23 -5.74 -3.80
C THR A 13 7.10 -5.52 -2.56
N GLN A 14 6.99 -4.36 -1.93
CA GLN A 14 7.69 -4.04 -0.68
C GLN A 14 6.93 -4.53 0.56
N GLY A 15 5.77 -5.17 0.40
CA GLY A 15 4.97 -5.68 1.51
C GLY A 15 4.20 -4.60 2.29
N LEU A 16 4.10 -3.38 1.75
CA LEU A 16 3.33 -2.30 2.38
C LEU A 16 1.82 -2.49 2.23
N LEU A 17 1.39 -3.34 1.28
CA LEU A 17 -0.02 -3.66 1.02
C LEU A 17 -0.31 -5.13 1.29
N VAL A 18 -1.41 -5.40 1.98
CA VAL A 18 -1.85 -6.72 2.43
C VAL A 18 -2.70 -7.40 1.36
N PRO A 19 -2.34 -8.62 0.92
CA PRO A 19 -3.15 -9.40 0.00
C PRO A 19 -4.50 -9.78 0.63
N GLY A 20 -5.58 -9.67 -0.12
CA GLY A 20 -6.95 -9.93 0.34
C GLY A 20 -7.64 -8.71 0.97
N GLU A 21 -6.88 -7.73 1.46
CA GLU A 21 -7.42 -6.49 2.04
C GLU A 21 -7.24 -5.30 1.10
N ASP A 22 -5.99 -4.99 0.76
CA ASP A 22 -5.64 -3.82 -0.04
C ASP A 22 -5.62 -4.14 -1.53
N TRP A 23 -5.30 -5.39 -1.86
CA TRP A 23 -5.27 -5.87 -3.24
C TRP A 23 -5.61 -7.35 -3.32
N TYR A 24 -6.16 -7.76 -4.46
CA TYR A 24 -6.46 -9.16 -4.72
C TYR A 24 -6.34 -9.45 -6.22
N ARG A 25 -6.20 -10.74 -6.56
CA ARG A 25 -6.28 -11.18 -7.95
C ARG A 25 -7.74 -11.45 -8.29
N LYS A 26 -8.19 -10.95 -9.45
CA LYS A 26 -9.57 -11.17 -9.90
C LYS A 26 -9.90 -12.67 -10.04
N PHE A 27 -8.92 -13.48 -10.41
CA PHE A 27 -9.02 -14.93 -10.48
C PHE A 27 -7.77 -15.58 -9.86
N PRO A 28 -7.83 -16.85 -9.41
CA PRO A 28 -6.71 -17.56 -8.79
C PRO A 28 -5.67 -18.02 -9.82
N SER A 29 -5.11 -17.08 -10.59
CA SER A 29 -4.05 -17.32 -11.56
C SER A 29 -3.01 -16.21 -11.53
N ALA A 30 -1.75 -16.57 -11.73
CA ALA A 30 -0.63 -15.64 -11.72
C ALA A 30 -0.72 -14.58 -12.84
N ARG A 31 -1.39 -14.90 -13.95
CA ARG A 31 -1.58 -14.00 -15.09
C ARG A 31 -2.81 -13.09 -14.94
N SER A 32 -3.63 -13.29 -13.92
CA SER A 32 -4.84 -12.51 -13.73
C SER A 32 -4.53 -11.08 -13.29
N PRO A 33 -5.35 -10.10 -13.74
CA PRO A 33 -5.25 -8.73 -13.30
C PRO A 33 -5.32 -8.62 -11.77
N ILE A 34 -4.56 -7.67 -11.24
CA ILE A 34 -4.61 -7.28 -9.84
C ILE A 34 -5.59 -6.11 -9.71
N LEU A 35 -6.50 -6.24 -8.75
CA LEU A 35 -7.43 -5.19 -8.35
C LEU A 35 -6.98 -4.64 -7.00
N TYR A 36 -7.12 -3.32 -6.84
CA TYR A 36 -6.78 -2.62 -5.61
C TYR A 36 -8.04 -2.05 -4.98
N ASN A 37 -8.18 -2.21 -3.67
CA ASN A 37 -9.15 -1.46 -2.90
C ASN A 37 -8.55 -0.10 -2.57
N VAL A 38 -8.95 0.93 -3.32
CA VAL A 38 -8.36 2.27 -3.24
C VAL A 38 -8.50 2.87 -1.84
N GLU A 39 -9.64 2.68 -1.18
CA GLU A 39 -9.87 3.21 0.18
C GLU A 39 -8.97 2.55 1.23
N ASN A 40 -8.78 1.23 1.14
CA ASN A 40 -7.89 0.50 2.04
C ASN A 40 -6.43 0.90 1.82
N VAL A 41 -6.01 0.98 0.56
CA VAL A 41 -4.67 1.46 0.19
C VAL A 41 -4.41 2.86 0.74
N GLN A 42 -5.34 3.80 0.55
CA GLN A 42 -5.20 5.16 1.05
C GLN A 42 -5.09 5.19 2.59
N ARG A 43 -5.97 4.47 3.30
CA ARG A 43 -5.91 4.39 4.76
C ARG A 43 -4.59 3.80 5.26
N ARG A 44 -4.10 2.73 4.64
CA ARG A 44 -2.85 2.07 5.04
C ARG A 44 -1.64 2.97 4.82
N ILE A 45 -1.54 3.60 3.65
CA ILE A 45 -0.42 4.49 3.34
C ILE A 45 -0.45 5.74 4.25
N ALA A 46 -1.63 6.28 4.56
CA ALA A 46 -1.76 7.37 5.51
C ALA A 46 -1.28 6.98 6.91
N ALA A 47 -1.68 5.79 7.41
CA ALA A 47 -1.25 5.27 8.71
C ALA A 47 0.27 5.02 8.77
N LEU A 48 0.84 4.43 7.71
CA LEU A 48 2.29 4.21 7.61
C LEU A 48 3.06 5.53 7.59
N SER A 49 2.59 6.51 6.80
CA SER A 49 3.20 7.83 6.71
C SER A 49 3.16 8.57 8.04
N ALA A 50 2.03 8.49 8.76
CA ALA A 50 1.89 9.09 10.08
C ALA A 50 2.85 8.46 11.10
N ARG A 51 3.01 7.13 11.07
CA ARG A 51 3.97 6.43 11.93
C ARG A 51 5.41 6.84 11.64
N SER A 52 5.79 6.91 10.36
CA SER A 52 7.12 7.37 9.97
C SER A 52 7.40 8.81 10.40
N ALA A 53 6.40 9.70 10.36
CA ALA A 53 6.56 11.06 10.87
C ALA A 53 6.79 11.08 12.39
N GLN A 54 6.01 10.31 13.15
CA GLN A 54 6.17 10.20 14.60
C GLN A 54 7.54 9.63 15.01
N GLU A 55 8.05 8.64 14.28
CA GLU A 55 9.38 8.05 14.52
C GLU A 55 10.52 9.05 14.25
N LEU A 56 10.33 10.00 13.33
CA LEU A 56 11.30 11.07 13.05
C LEU A 56 11.30 12.17 14.13
N ASP A 57 10.13 12.58 14.62
CA ASP A 57 10.01 13.55 15.73
C ASP A 57 10.51 12.98 17.07
N ALA A 58 10.50 11.65 17.23
CA ALA A 58 10.94 10.97 18.45
C ALA A 58 12.46 10.80 18.56
N VAL A 59 13.26 11.27 17.59
CA VAL A 59 14.72 11.30 17.68
C VAL A 59 15.14 12.55 18.46
N PRO A 60 15.59 12.46 19.73
CA PRO A 60 16.11 13.63 20.43
C PRO A 60 17.43 14.04 19.76
N GLY A 61 17.50 15.32 19.35
CA GLY A 61 18.74 15.99 18.99
C GLY A 61 19.57 16.39 20.20
#